data_AF-A0A951YDG8-F1
#
_entry.id   AF-A0A951YDG8-F1
#
_cell.length_a   1.000
_cell.length_b   1.000
_cell.length_c   1.000
_cell.angle_alpha   90.00
_cell.angle_beta   90.00
_cell.angle_gamma   90.00
#
_symmetry.space_group_name_H-M   'P 1'
#
loop_
_entity.id
_entity.type
_entity.pdbx_description
1 polymer ?
#
loop_
_entity_poly.entity_id
_entity_poly.type
_entity_poly.pdbx_seq_one_letter_code
_entity_poly.pdbx_strand_id
1 'polypeptide(L)'
;ESNGAHEWIIEFEHLPCPLEVFTEKMDKALQNINSDYEAKRHKDIALRMPVVHRMPASGFNKWLKDKGKLGGQHKVPRLSNERKYLEEIMPYTKA
;
A
#
# COMPACT_ATOMS: atom_id res chain seq x y z
N GLU A 1 21.83 -4.53 -4.52
CA GLU A 1 20.47 -4.31 -5.06
C GLU A 1 19.71 -3.38 -4.12
N SER A 2 19.64 -2.06 -4.38
CA SER A 2 19.30 -1.10 -3.29
C SER A 2 18.31 0.00 -3.66
N ASN A 3 17.50 -0.18 -4.69
CA ASN A 3 16.50 0.84 -5.04
C ASN A 3 15.21 0.62 -4.22
N GLY A 4 14.75 1.68 -3.57
CA GLY A 4 13.50 1.67 -2.81
C GLY A 4 12.27 1.47 -3.70
N ALA A 5 11.12 1.23 -3.07
CA ALA A 5 9.81 1.19 -3.72
C ALA A 5 8.78 1.76 -2.75
N HIS A 6 7.67 2.27 -3.28
CA HIS A 6 6.48 2.48 -2.45
C HIS A 6 5.79 1.14 -2.21
N GLU A 7 5.49 0.85 -0.95
CA GLU A 7 4.82 -0.38 -0.55
C GLU A 7 3.43 -0.05 0.00
N TRP A 8 2.41 -0.69 -0.55
CA TRP A 8 1.00 -0.41 -0.30
C TRP A 8 0.32 -1.66 0.26
N ILE A 9 -0.56 -1.47 1.23
CA ILE A 9 -1.52 -2.49 1.66
C ILE A 9 -2.91 -1.95 1.32
N ILE A 10 -3.66 -2.67 0.51
CA ILE A 10 -4.95 -2.21 -0.01
C ILE A 10 -6.02 -3.27 0.29
N GLU A 11 -7.07 -2.84 0.98
CA GLU A 11 -8.30 -3.60 1.14
C GLU A 11 -9.27 -3.21 0.03
N PHE A 12 -9.63 -4.18 -0.81
CA PHE A 12 -10.49 -3.94 -1.96
C PHE A 12 -11.92 -4.38 -1.67
N GLU A 13 -12.89 -3.53 -1.97
CA GLU A 13 -14.31 -3.92 -1.99
C GLU A 13 -14.58 -4.93 -3.11
N HIS A 14 -14.03 -4.67 -4.30
CA HIS A 14 -14.02 -5.58 -5.43
C HIS A 14 -12.59 -5.84 -5.87
N LEU A 15 -12.19 -7.10 -5.90
CA LEU A 15 -10.82 -7.47 -6.24
C LEU A 15 -10.52 -7.17 -7.70
N PRO A 16 -9.48 -6.37 -7.99
CA PRO A 16 -8.97 -6.28 -9.35
C PRO A 16 -8.35 -7.63 -9.74
N CYS A 17 -8.72 -8.15 -10.90
CA CYS A 17 -8.11 -9.33 -11.47
C CYS A 17 -7.58 -8.99 -12.86
N PRO A 18 -6.25 -9.05 -13.11
CA PRO A 18 -5.14 -9.36 -12.19
C PRO A 18 -4.69 -8.17 -11.30
N LEU A 19 -4.04 -8.44 -10.15
CA LEU A 19 -3.53 -7.40 -9.24
C LEU A 19 -2.35 -6.63 -9.85
N GLU A 20 -1.59 -7.28 -10.72
CA GLU A 20 -0.45 -6.73 -11.45
C GLU A 20 -0.92 -5.59 -12.37
N VAL A 21 -2.02 -5.82 -13.10
CA VAL A 21 -2.63 -4.80 -13.98
C VAL A 21 -3.12 -3.60 -13.17
N PHE A 22 -3.68 -3.83 -11.98
CA PHE A 22 -4.04 -2.73 -11.08
C PHE A 22 -2.80 -1.96 -10.63
N THR A 23 -1.73 -2.65 -10.23
CA THR A 23 -0.47 -2.04 -9.79
C THR A 23 0.13 -1.15 -10.89
N GLU A 24 0.14 -1.61 -12.14
CA GLU A 24 0.59 -0.80 -13.29
C GLU A 24 -0.28 0.44 -13.52
N LYS A 25 -1.60 0.30 -13.44
CA LYS A 25 -2.52 1.44 -13.59
C LYS A 25 -2.36 2.45 -12.46
N MET A 26 -2.18 1.97 -11.23
CA MET A 26 -1.92 2.80 -10.06
C MET A 26 -0.60 3.56 -10.21
N ASP A 27 0.48 2.87 -10.61
CA ASP A 27 1.78 3.49 -10.88
C ASP A 27 1.68 4.60 -11.94
N LYS A 28 1.03 4.33 -13.08
CA LYS A 28 0.78 5.35 -14.12
C LYS A 28 -0.06 6.51 -13.62
N ALA A 29 -1.11 6.25 -12.85
CA ALA A 29 -1.94 7.30 -12.27
C ALA A 29 -1.13 8.20 -11.31
N LEU A 30 -0.26 7.60 -10.48
CA LEU A 30 0.64 8.34 -9.60
C LEU A 30 1.64 9.20 -10.38
N GLN A 31 2.21 8.69 -11.47
CA GLN A 31 3.10 9.47 -12.34
C GLN A 31 2.35 10.67 -12.96
N ASN A 32 1.13 10.46 -13.45
CA ASN A 32 0.34 11.51 -14.08
C ASN A 32 -0.04 12.66 -13.13
N ILE A 33 -0.20 12.40 -11.82
CA ILE A 33 -0.59 13.42 -10.84
C ILE A 33 0.58 13.99 -10.03
N ASN A 34 1.79 13.43 -10.18
CA ASN A 34 2.96 13.80 -9.41
C ASN A 34 4.24 13.69 -10.24
N SER A 35 4.72 14.82 -10.76
CA SER A 35 5.93 14.91 -11.59
C SER A 35 7.21 14.48 -10.86
N ASP A 36 7.30 14.68 -9.54
CA ASP A 36 8.46 14.21 -8.75
C ASP A 36 8.48 12.68 -8.65
N TYR A 37 7.31 12.06 -8.55
CA TYR A 37 7.16 10.62 -8.58
C TYR A 37 7.50 10.06 -9.97
N GLU A 38 6.96 10.67 -11.03
CA GLU A 38 7.29 10.35 -12.42
C GLU A 38 8.81 10.40 -12.66
N ALA A 39 9.48 11.49 -12.27
CA ALA A 39 10.92 11.65 -12.44
C ALA A 39 11.72 10.54 -11.73
N LYS A 40 11.29 10.11 -10.53
CA LYS A 40 11.92 9.01 -9.78
C LYS A 40 11.62 7.63 -10.35
N ARG A 41 10.45 7.44 -10.98
CA ARG A 41 10.04 6.21 -11.66
C ARG A 41 10.64 6.06 -13.06
N HIS A 42 11.06 7.17 -13.69
CA HIS A 42 11.63 7.16 -15.03
C HIS A 42 12.83 6.19 -15.12
N LYS A 43 12.73 5.23 -16.05
CA LYS A 43 13.71 4.15 -16.30
C LYS A 43 13.95 3.17 -15.13
N ASP A 44 13.10 3.17 -14.10
CA ASP A 44 13.22 2.27 -12.93
C ASP A 44 14.56 2.38 -12.16
N ILE A 45 15.33 3.46 -12.37
CA ILE A 45 16.71 3.59 -11.85
C ILE A 45 16.73 4.03 -10.38
N ALA A 46 15.79 4.87 -9.94
CA ALA A 46 15.80 5.45 -8.59
C ALA A 46 14.70 4.87 -7.67
N LEU A 47 13.54 4.56 -8.24
CA LEU A 47 12.40 3.99 -7.54
C LEU A 47 11.85 2.83 -8.36
N ARG A 48 11.70 1.64 -7.78
CA ARG A 48 11.12 0.47 -8.46
C ARG A 48 9.60 0.55 -8.49
N MET A 49 9.00 -0.37 -9.26
CA MET A 49 7.54 -0.57 -9.26
C MET A 49 6.97 -0.67 -7.85
N PRO A 50 5.80 -0.05 -7.58
CA PRO A 50 5.11 -0.20 -6.31
C PRO A 50 4.86 -1.67 -5.97
N VAL A 51 5.03 -2.01 -4.71
CA VAL A 51 4.65 -3.32 -4.18
C VAL A 51 3.26 -3.17 -3.58
N VAL A 52 2.29 -3.94 -4.08
CA VAL A 52 0.91 -3.90 -3.59
C VAL A 52 0.57 -5.23 -2.92
N HIS A 53 0.22 -5.15 -1.64
CA HIS A 53 -0.31 -6.26 -0.86
C HIS A 53 -1.82 -6.15 -0.78
N ARG A 54 -2.51 -7.24 -1.10
CA ARG A 54 -3.95 -7.35 -0.90
C ARG A 54 -4.24 -7.63 0.58
N MET A 55 -5.07 -6.78 1.18
CA MET A 55 -5.69 -7.05 2.48
C MET A 55 -7.01 -7.81 2.28
N PRO A 56 -7.26 -8.90 3.04
CA PRO A 56 -8.57 -9.54 3.11
C PRO A 56 -9.67 -8.58 3.62
N ALA A 57 -10.92 -8.87 3.31
CA ALA A 57 -12.05 -8.08 3.79
C ALA A 57 -12.06 -7.98 5.33
N SER A 58 -12.33 -6.78 5.82
CA SER A 58 -12.25 -6.37 7.24
C SER A 58 -10.87 -6.48 7.88
N GLY A 59 -9.78 -6.62 7.10
CA GLY A 59 -8.43 -6.79 7.64
C GLY A 59 -7.94 -5.59 8.46
N PHE A 60 -8.17 -4.35 7.99
CA PHE A 60 -7.84 -3.16 8.78
C PHE A 60 -8.69 -3.03 10.05
N ASN A 61 -9.97 -3.43 9.98
CA ASN A 61 -10.85 -3.45 11.15
C ASN A 61 -10.35 -4.45 12.20
N LYS A 62 -9.90 -5.63 11.78
CA LYS A 62 -9.31 -6.63 12.68
C LYS A 62 -8.04 -6.09 13.33
N TRP A 63 -7.15 -5.46 12.57
CA TRP A 63 -5.95 -4.81 13.11
C TRP A 63 -6.29 -3.73 14.16
N LEU A 64 -7.25 -2.85 13.88
CA LEU A 64 -7.70 -1.85 14.84
C LEU A 64 -8.31 -2.49 16.10
N LYS A 65 -9.08 -3.57 15.95
CA LYS A 65 -9.67 -4.31 17.06
C LYS A 65 -8.63 -4.91 17.98
N ASP A 66 -7.63 -5.57 17.42
CA ASP A 66 -6.57 -6.22 18.18
C ASP A 66 -5.68 -5.21 18.92
N LYS A 67 -5.62 -3.96 18.43
CA LYS A 67 -4.99 -2.83 19.11
C LYS A 67 -5.86 -2.18 20.20
N GLY A 68 -7.09 -2.65 20.42
CA GLY A 68 -8.07 -2.01 21.31
C GLY A 68 -8.55 -0.64 20.79
N LYS A 69 -8.42 -0.40 19.48
CA LYS A 69 -8.72 0.87 18.79
C LYS A 69 -9.89 0.75 17.82
N LEU A 70 -10.66 -0.33 17.90
CA LEU A 70 -11.90 -0.47 17.13
C LEU A 70 -13.01 0.37 17.78
N GLY A 71 -13.48 1.39 17.07
CA GLY A 71 -14.38 2.41 17.61
C GLY A 71 -13.64 3.68 18.05
N GLY A 72 -14.33 4.81 18.08
CA GLY A 72 -13.73 6.13 18.37
C GLY A 72 -13.09 6.81 17.13
N GLN A 73 -12.25 7.83 17.34
CA GLN A 73 -11.59 8.60 16.27
C GLN A 73 -10.24 8.00 15.80
N HIS A 74 -10.01 6.69 16.01
CA HIS A 74 -8.79 6.03 15.56
C HIS A 74 -8.83 5.74 14.06
N LYS A 75 -7.97 6.42 13.30
CA LYS A 75 -7.86 6.27 11.84
C LYS A 75 -6.64 5.42 11.47
N VAL A 76 -6.77 4.62 10.41
CA VAL A 76 -5.65 3.96 9.76
C VAL A 76 -4.74 5.02 9.12
N PRO A 77 -3.43 5.06 9.42
CA PRO A 77 -2.49 5.94 8.74
C PRO A 77 -2.43 5.64 7.24
N ARG A 78 -2.47 6.68 6.40
CA ARG A 78 -2.48 6.52 4.94
C ARG A 78 -1.08 6.51 4.31
N LEU A 79 -0.10 7.07 5.02
CA LEU A 79 1.29 7.18 4.57
C LEU A 79 2.21 7.18 5.81
N SER A 80 3.34 6.49 5.71
CA SER A 80 4.39 6.55 6.71
C SER A 80 5.75 6.34 6.04
N ASN A 81 6.75 7.10 6.46
CA ASN A 81 8.14 6.89 6.03
C ASN A 81 8.82 5.78 6.84
N GLU A 82 8.21 5.34 7.94
CA GLU A 82 8.70 4.26 8.79
C GLU A 82 7.94 2.97 8.54
N ARG A 83 8.63 1.84 8.67
CA ARG A 83 8.01 0.52 8.47
C ARG A 83 7.07 0.09 9.60
N LYS A 84 7.02 0.81 10.72
CA LYS A 84 6.26 0.43 11.92
C LYS A 84 4.83 -0.01 11.63
N TYR A 85 4.02 0.82 10.96
CA TYR A 85 2.64 0.47 10.66
C TYR A 85 2.53 -0.65 9.63
N LEU A 86 3.41 -0.66 8.63
CA LEU A 86 3.41 -1.69 7.61
C LEU A 86 3.69 -3.06 8.21
N GLU A 87 4.72 -3.19 9.04
CA GLU A 87 5.06 -4.43 9.74
C GLU A 87 3.98 -4.84 10.75
N GLU A 88 3.31 -3.90 11.40
CA GLU A 88 2.18 -4.20 12.30
C GLU A 88 0.94 -4.73 11.54
N ILE A 89 0.71 -4.25 10.32
CA ILE A 89 -0.48 -4.57 9.52
C ILE A 89 -0.23 -5.78 8.62
N MET A 90 1.02 -6.04 8.22
CA MET A 90 1.38 -7.14 7.31
C MET A 90 0.89 -8.53 7.76
N PRO A 91 0.87 -8.90 9.05
CA PRO A 91 0.34 -10.19 9.48
C PRO A 91 -1.14 -10.41 9.12
N TYR A 92 -1.91 -9.34 8.93
CA TYR A 92 -3.33 -9.38 8.59
C TYR A 92 -3.58 -9.57 7.09
N THR A 93 -2.55 -9.43 6.23
CA THR A 93 -2.67 -9.62 4.78
C THR A 93 -2.63 -11.10 4.38
N LYS A 94 -2.15 -11.97 5.29
CA LYS A 94 -2.11 -13.42 5.11
C LYS A 94 -3.45 -14.01 5.57
N ALA A 95 -4.13 -14.71 4.67
CA ALA A 95 -5.33 -15.48 4.99
C ALA A 95 -4.99 -16.67 5.90
#